data_AF-A0A371M9Q5-F1
#
_entry.id   AF-A0A371M9Q5-F1
#
_cell.length_a   1.000
_cell.length_b   1.000
_cell.length_c   1.000
_cell.angle_alpha   90.00
_cell.angle_beta   90.00
_cell.angle_gamma   90.00
#
_symmetry.space_group_name_H-M   'P 1'
#
loop_
_entity.id
_entity.type
_entity.pdbx_description
1 polymer ?
#
loop_
_entity_poly.entity_id
_entity_poly.type
_entity_poly.pdbx_seq_one_letter_code
_entity_poly.pdbx_strand_id
1 'polypeptide(L)'
;MTVGADGDRRPGRERLSERLAPDGDDGSPRGGAIDGTAIMLAAAKASVPASSLPLLLDRAQAYLDGRAGEYAQGFECVHEDDKTAVFLVPLGHWDTKGLDLEFSHREVDAVRRAHAEHLRRVGADADRRDEFETALEIREVAVVRR
;
A
#
# COMPACT_ATOMS: atom_id res chain seq x y z
N MET A 1 38.14 59.29 -14.95
CA MET A 1 36.85 58.73 -14.45
C MET A 1 36.92 57.21 -14.56
N THR A 2 36.19 56.49 -13.67
CA THR A 2 36.12 55.02 -13.41
C THR A 2 37.42 54.40 -12.83
N VAL A 3 37.58 54.04 -11.56
CA VAL A 3 36.77 53.32 -10.52
C VAL A 3 36.53 51.84 -10.83
N GLY A 4 36.93 50.98 -9.89
CA GLY A 4 36.62 49.55 -9.79
C GLY A 4 37.75 48.84 -9.03
N ALA A 5 37.92 49.05 -7.72
CA ALA A 5 37.16 48.48 -6.60
C ALA A 5 37.26 46.94 -6.50
N ASP A 6 38.03 46.57 -5.48
CA ASP A 6 38.26 45.28 -4.85
C ASP A 6 36.97 44.56 -4.42
N GLY A 7 36.98 43.23 -4.40
CA GLY A 7 35.84 42.41 -4.01
C GLY A 7 36.15 40.93 -4.02
N ASP A 8 36.86 40.48 -2.99
CA ASP A 8 37.03 39.09 -2.56
C ASP A 8 35.71 38.28 -2.57
N ARG A 9 35.78 37.03 -3.06
CA ARG A 9 35.02 35.85 -2.58
C ARG A 9 35.34 34.62 -3.45
N ARG A 10 36.08 33.66 -2.90
CA ARG A 10 35.86 32.23 -3.18
C ARG A 10 34.88 31.70 -2.10
N PRO A 11 34.25 30.52 -2.18
CA PRO A 11 34.44 29.39 -3.11
C PRO A 11 33.10 28.80 -3.64
N GLY A 12 33.15 27.84 -4.58
CA GLY A 12 31.91 27.17 -5.00
C GLY A 12 32.16 26.03 -5.97
N ARG A 13 32.04 24.82 -5.44
CA ARG A 13 32.22 23.55 -6.12
C ARG A 13 31.03 23.28 -7.06
N GLU A 14 31.02 23.87 -8.24
CA GLU A 14 30.03 23.56 -9.27
C GLU A 14 30.55 22.49 -10.24
N ARG A 15 29.62 21.62 -10.65
CA ARG A 15 29.77 20.40 -11.47
C ARG A 15 30.04 19.11 -10.71
N LEU A 16 29.13 18.74 -9.81
CA LEU A 16 28.71 17.35 -9.70
C LEU A 16 27.31 17.24 -9.06
N SER A 17 26.27 17.71 -9.76
CA SER A 17 24.88 17.51 -9.31
C SER A 17 23.92 17.19 -10.44
N GLU A 18 24.44 17.01 -11.66
CA GLU A 18 23.63 16.58 -12.79
C GLU A 18 23.97 15.13 -13.06
N ARG A 19 22.93 14.29 -13.18
CA ARG A 19 22.96 12.85 -13.50
C ARG A 19 22.93 11.90 -12.31
N LEU A 20 21.89 11.99 -11.49
CA LEU A 20 21.03 10.83 -11.19
C LEU A 20 19.77 11.35 -10.51
N ALA A 21 18.87 11.98 -11.27
CA ALA A 21 17.47 11.83 -10.93
C ALA A 21 17.17 10.35 -11.26
N PRO A 22 16.77 9.50 -10.31
CA PRO A 22 16.13 8.26 -10.71
C PRO A 22 14.88 8.69 -11.47
N ASP A 23 14.88 8.45 -12.79
CA ASP A 23 13.66 8.45 -13.58
C ASP A 23 12.63 7.65 -12.79
N GLY A 24 11.62 8.37 -12.30
CA GLY A 24 10.44 7.81 -11.68
C GLY A 24 9.64 7.11 -12.76
N ASP A 25 10.14 5.95 -13.19
CA ASP A 25 9.29 4.90 -13.72
C ASP A 25 8.75 4.15 -12.51
N ASP A 26 7.73 4.77 -11.91
CA ASP A 26 6.93 4.23 -10.84
C ASP A 26 6.23 2.98 -11.39
N GLY A 27 6.89 1.84 -11.25
CA GLY A 27 6.30 0.51 -11.42
C GLY A 27 5.18 0.24 -10.41
N SER A 28 4.46 1.26 -9.93
CA SER A 28 3.18 1.05 -9.29
C SER A 28 2.27 0.41 -10.32
N PRO A 29 1.65 -0.74 -10.00
CA PRO A 29 0.51 -1.20 -10.78
C PRO A 29 -0.51 -0.05 -10.81
N ARG A 30 -0.98 0.30 -12.02
CA ARG A 30 -1.93 1.39 -12.25
C ARG A 30 -3.02 1.39 -11.17
N GLY A 31 -3.00 2.40 -10.28
CA GLY A 31 -4.11 2.77 -9.39
C GLY A 31 -4.94 1.62 -8.81
N GLY A 32 -4.31 0.67 -8.12
CA GLY A 32 -5.02 -0.32 -7.30
C GLY A 32 -5.49 0.29 -5.98
N ALA A 33 -6.51 -0.31 -5.34
CA ALA A 33 -6.90 0.07 -3.97
C ALA A 33 -5.77 -0.25 -2.95
N ILE A 34 -4.85 -1.15 -3.29
CA ILE A 34 -3.71 -1.49 -2.44
C ILE A 34 -2.44 -0.84 -3.01
N ASP A 35 -1.68 -0.21 -2.12
CA ASP A 35 -0.40 0.43 -2.41
C ASP A 35 0.63 -0.53 -3.01
N GLY A 36 1.35 -0.10 -4.06
CA GLY A 36 2.30 -0.94 -4.78
C GLY A 36 3.45 -1.47 -3.90
N THR A 37 3.89 -0.72 -2.89
CA THR A 37 4.92 -1.19 -1.94
C THR A 37 4.35 -2.25 -0.99
N ALA A 38 3.09 -2.10 -0.56
CA ALA A 38 2.41 -3.12 0.22
C ALA A 38 2.31 -4.45 -0.56
N ILE A 39 2.03 -4.38 -1.86
CA ILE A 39 2.04 -5.55 -2.75
C ILE A 39 3.43 -6.18 -2.79
N MET A 40 4.49 -5.39 -3.01
CA MET A 40 5.87 -5.91 -3.04
C MET A 40 6.27 -6.59 -1.72
N LEU A 41 5.99 -5.95 -0.57
CA LEU A 41 6.29 -6.50 0.75
C LEU A 41 5.50 -7.79 1.04
N ALA A 42 4.23 -7.83 0.65
CA ALA A 42 3.40 -9.02 0.80
C ALA A 42 3.86 -10.17 -0.09
N ALA A 43 4.19 -9.90 -1.36
CA ALA A 43 4.73 -10.90 -2.29
C ALA A 43 6.06 -11.47 -1.80
N ALA A 44 6.94 -10.64 -1.23
CA ALA A 44 8.22 -11.11 -0.69
C ALA A 44 8.04 -12.05 0.53
N LYS A 45 7.00 -11.82 1.33
CA LYS A 45 6.67 -12.65 2.52
C LYS A 45 5.86 -13.88 2.16
N ALA A 46 5.05 -13.81 1.11
CA ALA A 46 4.19 -14.90 0.67
C ALA A 46 4.95 -15.87 -0.23
N SER A 47 4.70 -17.16 -0.07
CA SER A 47 5.28 -18.20 -0.95
C SER A 47 4.57 -18.29 -2.32
N VAL A 48 4.22 -17.15 -2.91
CA VAL A 48 3.58 -17.03 -4.23
C VAL A 48 4.48 -16.22 -5.17
N PRO A 49 4.42 -16.45 -6.50
CA PRO A 49 5.15 -15.61 -7.45
C PRO A 49 4.73 -14.14 -7.34
N ALA A 50 5.70 -13.22 -7.40
CA ALA A 50 5.42 -11.78 -7.29
C ALA A 50 4.46 -11.28 -8.39
N SER A 51 4.50 -11.88 -9.57
CA SER A 51 3.58 -11.59 -10.68
C SER A 51 2.15 -12.08 -10.45
N SER A 52 1.93 -13.03 -9.53
CA SER A 52 0.60 -13.57 -9.24
C SER A 52 -0.20 -12.69 -8.29
N LEU A 53 0.45 -12.02 -7.34
CA LEU A 53 -0.25 -11.25 -6.31
C LEU A 53 -1.15 -10.12 -6.87
N PRO A 54 -0.72 -9.30 -7.85
CA PRO A 54 -1.60 -8.30 -8.44
C PRO A 54 -2.89 -8.91 -9.03
N LEU A 55 -2.81 -10.08 -9.67
CA LEU A 55 -3.97 -10.76 -10.26
C LEU A 55 -4.94 -11.30 -9.19
N LEU A 56 -4.40 -11.78 -8.07
CA LEU A 56 -5.21 -12.21 -6.92
C LEU A 56 -5.93 -11.01 -6.28
N LEU A 57 -5.23 -9.88 -6.17
CA LEU A 57 -5.80 -8.65 -5.65
C LEU A 57 -6.88 -8.09 -6.57
N ASP A 58 -6.71 -8.14 -7.90
CA ASP A 58 -7.77 -7.73 -8.84
C ASP A 58 -9.04 -8.56 -8.66
N ARG A 59 -8.91 -9.88 -8.46
CA ARG A 59 -10.05 -10.77 -8.16
C ARG A 59 -10.69 -10.45 -6.81
N ALA A 60 -9.89 -10.23 -5.78
CA ALA A 60 -10.39 -9.83 -4.47
C ALA A 60 -11.10 -8.47 -4.53
N GLN A 61 -10.56 -7.50 -5.27
CA GLN A 61 -11.19 -6.19 -5.46
C GLN A 61 -12.52 -6.31 -6.20
N ALA A 62 -12.62 -7.11 -7.27
CA ALA A 62 -13.90 -7.34 -7.94
C ALA A 62 -14.98 -7.90 -6.99
N TYR A 63 -14.59 -8.74 -6.02
CA TYR A 63 -15.47 -9.23 -4.97
C TYR A 63 -15.90 -8.14 -3.98
N LEU A 64 -14.95 -7.28 -3.59
CA LEU A 64 -15.20 -6.18 -2.64
C LEU A 64 -16.04 -5.07 -3.26
N ASP A 65 -15.78 -4.71 -4.52
CA ASP A 65 -16.51 -3.67 -5.26
C ASP A 65 -18.00 -3.99 -5.33
N GLY A 66 -18.36 -5.26 -5.53
CA GLY A 66 -19.75 -5.73 -5.49
C GLY A 66 -20.41 -5.66 -4.11
N ARG A 67 -19.65 -5.38 -3.04
CA ARG A 67 -20.09 -5.42 -1.64
C ARG A 67 -19.65 -4.20 -0.82
N ALA A 68 -19.17 -3.13 -1.45
CA ALA A 68 -18.63 -1.97 -0.75
C ALA A 68 -19.62 -1.40 0.30
N GLY A 69 -20.91 -1.35 -0.04
CA GLY A 69 -21.96 -0.93 0.89
C GLY A 69 -22.17 -1.87 2.08
N GLU A 70 -21.96 -3.17 1.92
CA GLU A 70 -22.00 -4.14 3.02
C GLU A 70 -20.82 -3.93 3.98
N TYR A 71 -19.63 -3.67 3.44
CA TYR A 71 -18.45 -3.41 4.28
C TYR A 71 -18.60 -2.10 5.06
N ALA A 72 -19.08 -1.05 4.41
CA ALA A 72 -19.31 0.26 5.04
C ALA A 72 -20.33 0.21 6.18
N GLN A 73 -21.31 -0.71 6.11
CA GLN A 73 -22.33 -0.86 7.16
C GLN A 73 -21.95 -1.91 8.22
N GLY A 74 -21.22 -2.94 7.83
CA GLY A 74 -20.97 -4.13 8.65
C GLY A 74 -19.65 -4.10 9.44
N PHE A 75 -18.70 -3.24 9.06
CA PHE A 75 -17.36 -3.22 9.63
C PHE A 75 -16.90 -1.82 10.02
N GLU A 76 -15.94 -1.78 10.94
CA GLU A 76 -15.32 -0.54 11.40
C GLU A 76 -14.35 -0.02 10.33
N CYS A 77 -14.56 1.21 9.86
CA CYS A 77 -13.66 1.92 8.95
C CYS A 77 -12.59 2.67 9.74
N VAL A 78 -11.32 2.32 9.57
CA VAL A 78 -10.18 2.89 10.32
C VAL A 78 -9.40 3.95 9.54
N HIS A 79 -9.55 3.96 8.22
CA HIS A 79 -8.98 4.95 7.30
C HIS A 79 -9.82 5.05 6.05
N GLU A 80 -9.98 6.25 5.52
CA GLU A 80 -10.70 6.50 4.28
C GLU A 80 -10.13 7.73 3.57
N ASP A 81 -9.95 7.63 2.26
CA ASP A 81 -9.54 8.71 1.37
C ASP A 81 -10.33 8.70 0.04
N ASP A 82 -9.90 9.49 -0.93
CA ASP A 82 -10.58 9.61 -2.23
C ASP A 82 -10.52 8.33 -3.08
N LYS A 83 -9.61 7.39 -2.77
CA LYS A 83 -9.37 6.18 -3.55
C LYS A 83 -9.77 4.91 -2.81
N THR A 84 -9.68 4.90 -1.48
CA THR A 84 -9.84 3.67 -0.70
C THR A 84 -10.51 3.89 0.65
N ALA A 85 -11.13 2.83 1.15
CA ALA A 85 -11.57 2.70 2.53
C ALA A 85 -10.99 1.42 3.13
N VAL A 86 -10.50 1.51 4.37
CA VAL A 86 -9.84 0.42 5.08
C VAL A 86 -10.71 -0.02 6.26
N PHE A 87 -11.12 -1.27 6.23
CA PHE A 87 -12.03 -1.86 7.20
C PHE A 87 -11.35 -2.94 8.04
N LEU A 88 -11.63 -2.95 9.35
CA LEU A 88 -11.29 -4.06 10.23
C LEU A 88 -12.36 -5.15 10.12
N VAL A 89 -11.93 -6.33 9.69
CA VAL A 89 -12.80 -7.50 9.50
C VAL A 89 -12.45 -8.61 10.50
N PRO A 90 -13.36 -9.55 10.80
CA PRO A 90 -13.07 -10.67 11.69
C PRO A 90 -11.88 -11.52 11.21
N LEU A 91 -11.17 -12.16 12.13
CA LEU A 91 -10.19 -13.20 11.79
C LEU A 91 -10.86 -14.31 10.96
N GLY A 92 -10.13 -14.87 10.00
CA GLY A 92 -10.66 -15.89 9.08
C GLY A 92 -11.56 -15.34 7.98
N HIS A 93 -11.67 -14.01 7.86
CA HIS A 93 -12.39 -13.37 6.77
C HIS A 93 -11.81 -13.81 5.42
N TRP A 94 -10.49 -13.65 5.24
CA TRP A 94 -9.84 -14.04 3.98
C TRP A 94 -9.82 -15.55 3.74
N ASP A 95 -9.81 -16.39 4.78
CA ASP A 95 -9.98 -17.84 4.62
C ASP A 95 -11.36 -18.16 4.04
N THR A 96 -12.41 -17.53 4.60
CA THR A 96 -13.79 -17.72 4.13
C THR A 96 -13.96 -17.22 2.70
N LYS A 97 -13.48 -16.00 2.40
CA LYS A 97 -13.63 -15.41 1.06
C LYS A 97 -12.72 -16.08 0.03
N GLY A 98 -11.58 -16.57 0.47
CA GLY A 98 -10.68 -17.36 -0.36
C GLY A 98 -11.34 -18.60 -0.95
N LEU A 99 -12.22 -19.27 -0.20
CA LEU A 99 -13.00 -20.40 -0.71
C LEU A 99 -13.96 -19.97 -1.82
N ASP A 100 -14.69 -18.87 -1.61
CA ASP A 100 -15.60 -18.30 -2.62
C ASP A 100 -14.86 -17.84 -3.89
N LEU A 101 -13.59 -17.44 -3.74
CA LEU A 101 -12.72 -16.95 -4.81
C LEU A 101 -11.82 -18.03 -5.43
N GLU A 102 -11.97 -19.28 -4.98
CA GLU A 102 -11.15 -20.42 -5.41
C GLU A 102 -9.64 -20.21 -5.20
N PHE A 103 -9.26 -19.48 -4.16
CA PHE A 103 -7.87 -19.28 -3.77
C PHE A 103 -7.36 -20.45 -2.94
N SER A 104 -6.12 -20.86 -3.21
CA SER A 104 -5.38 -21.73 -2.32
C SER A 104 -5.00 -21.00 -1.02
N HIS A 105 -4.65 -21.76 0.02
CA HIS A 105 -4.24 -21.20 1.29
C HIS A 105 -3.05 -20.21 1.18
N ARG A 106 -2.11 -20.46 0.25
CA ARG A 106 -0.98 -19.55 0.01
C ARG A 106 -1.42 -18.25 -0.65
N GLU A 107 -2.40 -18.31 -1.54
CA GLU A 107 -2.95 -17.13 -2.22
C GLU A 107 -3.79 -16.30 -1.25
N VAL A 108 -4.58 -16.94 -0.39
CA VAL A 108 -5.29 -16.29 0.73
C VAL A 108 -4.32 -15.53 1.64
N ASP A 109 -3.24 -16.21 2.06
CA ASP A 109 -2.21 -15.63 2.92
C ASP A 109 -1.50 -14.43 2.24
N ALA A 110 -1.27 -14.52 0.92
CA ALA A 110 -0.69 -13.42 0.15
C ALA A 110 -1.63 -12.19 0.08
N VAL A 111 -2.93 -12.42 -0.19
CA VAL A 111 -3.95 -11.36 -0.22
C VAL A 111 -4.10 -10.72 1.16
N ARG A 112 -4.29 -11.53 2.22
CA ARG A 112 -4.37 -11.05 3.61
C ARG A 112 -3.17 -10.17 3.95
N ARG A 113 -1.94 -10.61 3.62
CA ARG A 113 -0.73 -9.82 3.88
C ARG A 113 -0.73 -8.51 3.12
N ALA A 114 -1.12 -8.49 1.85
CA ALA A 114 -1.17 -7.25 1.07
C ALA A 114 -2.10 -6.21 1.70
N HIS A 115 -3.28 -6.63 2.17
CA HIS A 115 -4.19 -5.74 2.89
C HIS A 115 -3.61 -5.25 4.23
N ALA A 116 -2.94 -6.13 4.99
CA ALA A 116 -2.28 -5.74 6.25
C ALA A 116 -1.08 -4.79 6.04
N GLU A 117 -0.25 -5.03 5.02
CA GLU A 117 0.87 -4.16 4.66
C GLU A 117 0.38 -2.78 4.20
N HIS A 118 -0.80 -2.69 3.57
CA HIS A 118 -1.40 -1.41 3.24
C HIS A 118 -1.80 -0.64 4.50
N LEU A 119 -2.48 -1.29 5.46
CA LEU A 119 -2.82 -0.64 6.74
C LEU A 119 -1.56 -0.19 7.49
N ARG A 120 -0.50 -0.99 7.48
CA ARG A 120 0.81 -0.62 8.07
C ARG A 120 1.37 0.67 7.49
N ARG A 121 1.25 0.83 6.17
CA ARG A 121 1.70 2.04 5.49
C ARG A 121 0.84 3.23 5.90
N VAL A 122 -0.49 3.09 5.86
CA VAL A 122 -1.43 4.12 6.33
C VAL A 122 -1.12 4.52 7.78
N GLY A 123 -0.87 3.54 8.66
CA GLY A 123 -0.50 3.80 10.05
C GLY A 123 0.84 4.49 10.19
N ALA A 124 1.82 4.19 9.34
CA ALA A 124 3.09 4.90 9.33
C ALA A 124 2.92 6.36 8.90
N ASP A 125 2.12 6.62 7.87
CA ASP A 125 1.88 7.95 7.33
C ASP A 125 1.03 8.81 8.29
N ALA A 126 0.15 8.17 9.08
CA ALA A 126 -0.74 8.82 10.04
C ALA A 126 -0.23 8.82 11.50
N ASP A 127 1.01 8.37 11.77
CA ASP A 127 1.57 8.20 13.13
C ASP A 127 0.70 7.31 14.06
N ARG A 128 0.04 6.29 13.50
CA ARG A 128 -0.85 5.32 14.17
C ARG A 128 -0.36 3.87 14.04
N ARG A 129 0.93 3.68 13.76
CA ARG A 129 1.51 2.35 13.52
C ARG A 129 1.22 1.35 14.65
N ASP A 130 1.50 1.71 15.90
CA ASP A 130 1.35 0.78 17.04
C ASP A 130 -0.12 0.40 17.29
N GLU A 131 -1.04 1.34 17.07
CA GLU A 131 -2.48 1.10 17.17
C GLU A 131 -2.93 0.05 16.16
N PHE A 132 -2.51 0.19 14.90
CA PHE A 132 -2.88 -0.74 13.84
C PHE A 132 -2.19 -2.10 13.96
N GLU A 133 -0.94 -2.17 14.44
CA GLU A 133 -0.33 -3.46 14.77
C GLU A 133 -1.11 -4.18 15.87
N THR A 134 -1.54 -3.46 16.91
CA THR A 134 -2.37 -4.04 17.98
C THR A 134 -3.71 -4.54 17.44
N ALA A 135 -4.36 -3.78 16.55
CA ALA A 135 -5.61 -4.21 15.91
C ALA A 135 -5.43 -5.50 15.08
N LEU A 136 -4.32 -5.61 14.35
CA LEU A 136 -3.97 -6.79 13.54
C LEU A 136 -3.70 -8.05 14.35
N GLU A 137 -3.50 -7.96 15.67
CA GLU A 137 -3.38 -9.15 16.53
C GLU A 137 -4.70 -9.91 16.67
N ILE A 138 -5.85 -9.23 16.52
CA ILE A 138 -7.18 -9.78 16.77
C ILE A 138 -8.16 -9.60 15.60
N ARG A 139 -7.74 -8.92 14.52
CA ARG A 139 -8.54 -8.63 13.34
C ARG A 139 -7.72 -8.82 12.06
N GLU A 140 -8.43 -8.98 10.96
CA GLU A 140 -7.89 -8.86 9.61
C GLU A 140 -8.30 -7.52 9.01
N VAL A 141 -7.77 -7.20 7.83
CA VAL A 141 -8.05 -5.95 7.11
C VAL A 141 -8.60 -6.26 5.73
N ALA A 142 -9.62 -5.50 5.33
CA ALA A 142 -10.05 -5.39 3.94
C ALA A 142 -9.90 -3.94 3.47
N VAL A 143 -9.27 -3.77 2.31
CA VAL A 143 -9.08 -2.47 1.65
C VAL A 143 -9.99 -2.48 0.44
N VAL A 144 -10.96 -1.59 0.43
CA VAL A 144 -12.02 -1.52 -0.58
C VAL A 144 -11.81 -0.25 -1.40
N ARG A 145 -12.02 -0.32 -2.71
CA ARG A 145 -11.99 0.86 -3.58
C ARG A 145 -13.18 1.79 -3.29
N ARG A 146 -12.95 3.10 -3.37
CA ARG A 146 -13.97 4.16 -3.30
C ARG A 146 -14.50 4.53 -4.69
#